data_AF-A0A6A9UY66-F1
#
_entry.id   AF-A0A6A9UY66-F1
#
_cell.length_a   1.000
_cell.length_b   1.000
_cell.length_c   1.000
_cell.angle_alpha   90.00
_cell.angle_beta   90.00
_cell.angle_gamma   90.00
#
_symmetry.space_group_name_H-M   'P 1'
#
loop_
_entity.id
_entity.type
_entity.pdbx_description
1 polymer ?
#
loop_
_entity_poly.entity_id
_entity_poly.type
_entity_poly.pdbx_seq_one_letter_code
_entity_poly.pdbx_strand_id
1 'polypeptide(L)'
;MLDTLKVFRSQIEALLQPGERALFCGMAAYFAGHEELGVAAGEGADAVDVLLGVASPRMLERADQLVTGTSLLGWPGCRAQQLAAAVRRTTQSQLLVTDRRLAVLDTTDFTLLWDCPRADVLRVRRRGRLGQAGRVVLQLADGSALALVLGTLGTGRARRLVHALEQG
;
A
#
# COMPACT_ATOMS: atom_id res chain seq x y z
N MET A 1 -18.65 -11.97 -1.45
CA MET A 1 -17.87 -10.71 -1.52
C MET A 1 -18.05 -10.14 -2.92
N LEU A 2 -18.43 -8.86 -3.03
CA LEU A 2 -18.69 -8.18 -4.32
C LEU A 2 -17.42 -8.17 -5.19
N ASP A 3 -17.57 -8.42 -6.50
CA ASP A 3 -16.48 -8.39 -7.47
C ASP A 3 -16.50 -7.05 -8.21
N THR A 4 -15.67 -6.09 -7.78
CA THR A 4 -15.65 -4.70 -8.27
C THR A 4 -15.51 -4.63 -9.80
N LEU A 5 -14.71 -5.52 -10.39
CA LEU A 5 -14.55 -5.63 -11.85
C LEU A 5 -15.85 -5.95 -12.59
N LYS A 6 -16.75 -6.75 -11.98
CA LYS A 6 -18.03 -7.10 -12.61
C LYS A 6 -19.04 -5.97 -12.47
N VAL A 7 -19.03 -5.29 -11.32
CA VAL A 7 -20.01 -4.23 -11.01
C VAL A 7 -19.72 -2.96 -11.80
N PHE A 8 -18.45 -2.57 -11.91
CA PHE A 8 -18.03 -1.34 -12.58
C PHE A 8 -17.28 -1.61 -13.88
N ARG A 9 -17.69 -2.65 -14.61
CA ARG A 9 -16.98 -3.11 -15.81
C ARG A 9 -16.78 -1.99 -16.82
N SER A 10 -17.87 -1.31 -17.22
CA SER A 10 -17.82 -0.29 -18.27
C SER A 10 -16.94 0.89 -17.90
N GLN A 11 -16.99 1.32 -16.63
CA GLN A 11 -16.17 2.43 -16.14
C GLN A 11 -14.70 2.04 -16.04
N ILE A 12 -14.40 0.82 -15.59
CA ILE A 12 -13.03 0.33 -15.52
C ILE A 12 -12.47 0.14 -16.93
N GLU A 13 -13.24 -0.42 -17.87
CA GLU A 13 -12.84 -0.58 -19.28
C GLU A 13 -12.52 0.76 -19.94
N ALA A 14 -13.25 1.82 -19.61
CA ALA A 14 -12.97 3.18 -20.10
C ALA A 14 -11.63 3.76 -19.62
N LEU A 15 -11.07 3.23 -18.52
CA LEU A 15 -9.76 3.63 -17.99
C LEU A 15 -8.59 2.81 -18.55
N LEU A 16 -8.88 1.70 -19.23
CA LEU A 16 -7.88 0.83 -19.80
C LEU A 16 -7.32 1.43 -21.10
N GLN A 17 -6.01 1.32 -21.27
CA GLN A 17 -5.37 1.59 -22.54
C GLN A 17 -5.78 0.56 -23.60
N PRO A 18 -5.65 0.86 -24.90
CA PRO A 18 -5.93 -0.11 -25.95
C PRO A 18 -5.17 -1.44 -25.75
N GLY A 19 -5.93 -2.53 -25.64
CA GLY A 19 -5.42 -3.88 -25.42
C GLY A 19 -4.92 -4.18 -24.00
N GLU A 20 -5.12 -3.28 -23.04
CA GLU A 20 -4.87 -3.52 -21.62
C GLU A 20 -6.02 -4.34 -21.02
N ARG A 21 -5.69 -5.29 -20.14
CA ARG A 21 -6.68 -6.19 -19.51
C ARG A 21 -6.63 -6.06 -17.99
N ALA A 22 -7.78 -5.78 -17.38
CA ALA A 22 -7.91 -5.77 -15.93
C ALA A 22 -7.84 -7.19 -15.35
N LEU A 23 -6.97 -7.40 -14.36
CA LEU A 23 -6.75 -8.68 -13.66
C LEU A 23 -7.35 -8.67 -12.26
N PHE A 24 -7.32 -7.51 -11.59
CA PHE A 24 -7.85 -7.33 -10.25
C PHE A 24 -8.34 -5.90 -10.05
N CYS A 25 -9.48 -5.72 -9.38
CA CYS A 25 -9.88 -4.42 -8.84
C CYS A 25 -10.47 -4.63 -7.44
N GLY A 26 -9.99 -3.87 -6.46
CA GLY A 26 -10.48 -3.98 -5.10
C GLY A 26 -9.98 -2.91 -4.16
N MET A 27 -10.79 -2.65 -3.13
CA MET A 27 -10.52 -1.64 -2.12
C MET A 27 -9.23 -1.99 -1.39
N ALA A 28 -8.38 -0.98 -1.23
CA ALA A 28 -7.19 -1.05 -0.41
C ALA A 28 -7.22 0.14 0.55
N ALA A 29 -6.90 -0.14 1.80
CA ALA A 29 -6.74 0.89 2.82
C ALA A 29 -5.26 0.98 3.19
N TYR A 30 -4.79 2.20 3.38
CA TYR A 30 -3.52 2.47 4.02
C TYR A 30 -3.76 2.74 5.50
N PHE A 31 -3.12 1.97 6.36
CA PHE A 31 -3.09 2.22 7.80
C PHE A 31 -1.70 2.72 8.14
N ALA A 32 -1.61 3.99 8.53
CA ALA A 32 -0.35 4.57 9.00
C ALA A 32 0.09 3.80 10.25
N GLY A 33 1.29 3.24 10.19
CA GLY A 33 2.00 2.62 11.30
C GLY A 33 3.38 3.28 11.41
N HIS A 34 4.42 2.49 11.69
CA HIS A 34 5.78 3.00 11.62
C HIS A 34 6.17 3.27 10.15
N GLU A 35 6.58 4.51 9.85
CA GLU A 35 7.05 4.91 8.52
C GLU A 35 8.54 5.25 8.57
N GLU A 36 9.35 4.48 7.84
CA GLU A 36 10.78 4.72 7.68
C GLU A 36 11.00 5.53 6.39
N LEU A 37 10.65 6.81 6.47
CA LEU A 37 11.02 7.80 5.47
C LEU A 37 12.33 8.41 5.94
N GLY A 38 13.45 8.00 5.33
CA GLY A 38 14.76 8.53 5.71
C GLY A 38 14.77 10.06 5.78
N VAL A 39 15.47 10.61 6.77
CA VAL A 39 15.69 12.06 6.89
C VAL A 39 16.73 12.49 5.85
N ALA A 40 16.55 13.64 5.19
CA ALA A 40 17.73 14.40 4.77
C ALA A 40 18.56 14.64 6.05
N ALA A 41 19.83 14.23 6.05
CA ALA A 41 20.66 14.11 7.25
C ALA A 41 20.39 15.17 8.34
N GLY A 42 19.97 14.73 9.53
CA GLY A 42 19.89 15.58 10.72
C GLY A 42 19.12 14.97 11.88
N GLU A 43 19.70 15.08 13.08
CA GLU A 43 19.13 14.93 14.43
C GLU A 43 19.26 13.56 15.12
N GLY A 44 20.32 13.46 15.93
CA GLY A 44 20.58 12.38 16.87
C GLY A 44 19.76 12.55 18.15
N ALA A 45 19.25 11.44 18.70
CA ALA A 45 18.54 11.45 19.98
C ALA A 45 19.53 11.44 21.16
N ASP A 46 19.22 12.31 22.11
CA ASP A 46 19.99 12.69 23.29
C ASP A 46 19.97 11.59 24.37
N ALA A 47 21.11 11.32 25.00
CA ALA A 47 21.32 10.21 25.94
C ALA A 47 20.56 10.39 27.27
N VAL A 48 19.97 11.55 27.48
CA VAL A 48 19.33 11.99 28.73
C VAL A 48 17.95 11.33 28.94
N ASP A 49 17.19 11.06 27.88
CA ASP A 49 15.85 10.44 27.96
C ASP A 49 15.87 8.99 28.43
N VAL A 50 16.94 8.25 28.10
CA VAL A 50 17.14 6.85 28.53
C VAL A 50 17.44 6.78 30.04
N LEU A 51 18.09 7.82 30.58
CA LEU A 51 18.48 7.89 31.99
C LEU A 51 17.30 8.27 32.90
N LEU A 52 16.33 9.04 32.39
CA LEU A 52 15.20 9.57 33.17
C LEU A 52 14.01 8.62 33.33
N GLY A 53 14.05 7.41 32.76
CA GLY A 53 12.95 6.44 32.87
C GLY A 53 11.64 6.88 32.21
N VAL A 54 11.67 7.97 31.44
CA VAL A 54 10.59 8.36 30.52
C VAL A 54 10.69 7.40 29.34
N ALA A 55 9.57 6.80 28.92
CA ALA A 55 9.57 5.92 27.76
C ALA A 55 10.08 6.72 26.55
N SER A 56 11.36 6.51 26.20
CA SER A 56 12.00 7.28 25.13
C SER A 56 11.15 7.16 23.85
N PRO A 57 11.07 8.20 23.02
CA PRO A 57 10.32 8.16 21.76
C PRO A 57 10.63 6.90 20.92
N ARG A 58 11.89 6.44 20.94
CA ARG A 58 12.36 5.21 20.28
C ARG A 58 11.76 3.91 20.84
N MET A 59 11.44 3.84 22.13
CA MET A 59 10.76 2.67 22.71
C MET A 59 9.28 2.63 22.32
N LEU A 60 8.61 3.78 22.28
CA LEU A 60 7.25 3.86 21.71
C LEU A 60 7.26 3.50 20.23
N GLU A 61 8.20 4.03 19.44
CA GLU A 61 8.35 3.69 18.02
C GLU A 61 8.58 2.19 17.80
N ARG A 62 9.42 1.54 18.62
CA ARG A 62 9.64 0.09 18.56
C ARG A 62 8.40 -0.71 18.98
N ALA A 63 7.66 -0.26 19.99
CA ALA A 63 6.40 -0.88 20.39
C ALA A 63 5.35 -0.74 19.27
N ASP A 64 5.23 0.45 18.66
CA ASP A 64 4.37 0.71 17.51
C ASP A 64 4.80 -0.10 16.28
N GLN A 65 6.09 -0.28 16.04
CA GLN A 65 6.60 -1.13 14.97
C GLN A 65 6.27 -2.62 15.22
N LEU A 66 6.31 -3.08 16.46
CA LEU A 66 5.88 -4.44 16.82
C LEU A 66 4.37 -4.62 16.61
N VAL A 67 3.55 -3.64 16.99
CA VAL A 67 2.10 -3.69 16.88
C VAL A 67 1.61 -3.47 15.44
N THR A 68 1.99 -2.36 14.80
CA THR A 68 1.52 -1.93 13.47
C THR A 68 2.40 -2.40 12.31
N GLY A 69 3.70 -2.56 12.55
CA GLY A 69 4.69 -2.89 11.53
C GLY A 69 5.14 -1.68 10.72
N THR A 70 6.23 -1.82 9.98
CA THR A 70 6.62 -0.82 9.00
C THR A 70 5.55 -0.77 7.91
N SER A 71 4.79 0.33 7.87
CA SER A 71 3.73 0.58 6.89
C SER A 71 4.28 1.19 5.62
N LEU A 72 5.38 1.95 5.70
CA LEU A 72 6.05 2.57 4.58
C LEU A 72 7.56 2.61 4.81
N LEU A 73 8.33 2.27 3.78
CA LEU A 73 9.79 2.40 3.76
C LEU A 73 10.22 3.10 2.48
N GLY A 74 11.05 4.12 2.59
CA GLY A 74 11.57 4.86 1.43
C GLY A 74 12.18 6.20 1.79
N TRP A 75 12.09 7.15 0.87
CA TRP A 75 12.55 8.53 1.03
C TRP A 75 11.47 9.50 0.50
N PRO A 76 11.55 10.79 0.83
CA PRO A 76 10.61 11.79 0.32
C PRO A 76 10.50 11.75 -1.20
N GLY A 77 9.27 11.69 -1.72
CA GLY A 77 8.97 11.62 -3.14
C GLY A 77 9.05 10.22 -3.76
N CYS A 78 9.44 9.18 -3.01
CA CYS A 78 9.47 7.81 -3.53
C CYS A 78 8.08 7.30 -3.94
N ARG A 79 8.05 6.25 -4.75
CA ARG A 79 6.80 5.71 -5.29
C ARG A 79 5.89 5.13 -4.22
N ALA A 80 6.43 4.52 -3.16
CA ALA A 80 5.64 4.06 -2.03
C ALA A 80 4.89 5.21 -1.33
N GLN A 81 5.53 6.38 -1.19
CA GLN A 81 4.90 7.57 -0.62
C GLN A 81 3.79 8.13 -1.52
N GLN A 82 4.03 8.18 -2.84
CA GLN A 82 3.03 8.61 -3.80
C GLN A 82 1.81 7.66 -3.82
N LEU A 83 2.06 6.34 -3.79
CA LEU A 83 1.01 5.33 -3.70
C LEU A 83 0.22 5.44 -2.39
N ALA A 84 0.89 5.64 -1.26
CA ALA A 84 0.23 5.87 0.03
C ALA A 84 -0.67 7.11 -0.01
N ALA A 85 -0.17 8.22 -0.57
CA ALA A 85 -0.94 9.44 -0.75
C ALA A 85 -2.16 9.23 -1.65
N ALA A 86 -2.00 8.49 -2.76
CA ALA A 86 -3.09 8.18 -3.68
C ALA A 86 -4.19 7.34 -3.02
N VAL A 87 -3.82 6.28 -2.28
CA VAL A 87 -4.78 5.42 -1.57
C VAL A 87 -5.51 6.19 -0.46
N ARG A 88 -4.86 7.15 0.19
CA ARG A 88 -5.46 7.97 1.26
C ARG A 88 -6.30 9.13 0.73
N ARG A 89 -6.19 9.46 -0.55
CA ARG A 89 -6.82 10.66 -1.12
C ARG A 89 -8.33 10.62 -0.98
N THR A 90 -8.94 9.44 -1.10
CA THR A 90 -10.40 9.28 -1.02
C THR A 90 -10.76 8.00 -0.27
N THR A 91 -11.93 7.98 0.38
CA THR A 91 -12.43 6.78 1.08
C THR A 91 -12.90 5.67 0.12
N GLN A 92 -13.01 5.99 -1.17
CA GLN A 92 -13.46 5.10 -2.24
C GLN A 92 -12.32 4.65 -3.17
N SER A 93 -11.05 4.84 -2.76
CA SER A 93 -9.91 4.41 -3.55
C SER A 93 -9.86 2.88 -3.74
N GLN A 94 -9.70 2.43 -4.99
CA GLN A 94 -9.48 1.03 -5.35
C GLN A 94 -8.10 0.86 -5.97
N LEU A 95 -7.47 -0.28 -5.69
CA LEU A 95 -6.34 -0.76 -6.49
C LEU A 95 -6.86 -1.48 -7.72
N LEU A 96 -6.33 -1.11 -8.88
CA LEU A 96 -6.50 -1.79 -10.15
C LEU A 96 -5.16 -2.42 -10.56
N VAL A 97 -5.14 -3.72 -10.81
CA VAL A 97 -4.02 -4.40 -11.46
C VAL A 97 -4.45 -4.80 -12.85
N THR A 98 -3.62 -4.47 -13.82
CA THR A 98 -3.78 -4.90 -15.21
C THR A 98 -2.60 -5.77 -15.63
N ASP A 99 -2.65 -6.27 -16.85
CA ASP A 99 -1.49 -6.91 -17.47
C ASP A 99 -0.30 -5.96 -17.68
N ARG A 100 -0.50 -4.63 -17.63
CA ARG A 100 0.55 -3.62 -17.88
C ARG A 100 0.95 -2.79 -16.67
N ARG A 101 0.05 -2.50 -15.73
CA ARG A 101 0.30 -1.56 -14.62
C ARG A 101 -0.43 -1.91 -13.33
N LEU A 102 0.06 -1.31 -12.25
CA LEU A 102 -0.64 -1.13 -11.00
C LEU A 102 -1.16 0.32 -10.94
N ALA A 103 -2.43 0.49 -10.60
CA ALA A 103 -3.08 1.80 -10.55
C ALA A 103 -3.94 1.96 -9.29
N VAL A 104 -4.13 3.21 -8.87
CA VAL A 104 -5.14 3.63 -7.89
C VAL A 104 -6.16 4.50 -8.60
N LEU A 105 -7.44 4.17 -8.42
CA LEU A 105 -8.55 4.96 -8.96
C LEU A 105 -9.55 5.31 -7.86
N ASP A 106 -10.20 6.46 -8.00
CA ASP A 106 -11.38 6.81 -7.20
C ASP A 106 -12.63 6.24 -7.87
N THR A 107 -13.42 5.39 -7.20
CA THR A 107 -14.67 4.89 -7.79
C THR A 107 -15.85 5.86 -7.71
N THR A 108 -15.67 7.03 -7.09
CA THR A 108 -16.72 8.06 -7.05
C THR A 108 -16.94 8.68 -8.43
N ASP A 109 -15.84 9.00 -9.12
CA ASP A 109 -15.83 9.65 -10.44
C ASP A 109 -14.99 8.88 -11.48
N PHE A 110 -14.43 7.73 -11.12
CA PHE A 110 -13.56 6.91 -11.95
C PHE A 110 -12.29 7.64 -12.42
N THR A 111 -11.75 8.55 -11.61
CA THR A 111 -10.48 9.21 -11.92
C THR A 111 -9.27 8.36 -11.54
N LEU A 112 -8.24 8.39 -12.40
CA LEU A 112 -6.94 7.80 -12.11
C LEU A 112 -6.17 8.72 -11.15
N LEU A 113 -5.80 8.21 -9.98
CA LEU A 113 -5.10 8.98 -8.96
C LEU A 113 -3.58 8.79 -9.02
N TRP A 114 -3.15 7.59 -9.40
CA TRP A 114 -1.74 7.20 -9.49
C TRP A 114 -1.61 5.91 -10.29
N ASP A 115 -0.52 5.73 -11.02
CA ASP A 115 -0.14 4.46 -11.61
C ASP A 115 1.38 4.25 -11.71
N CYS A 116 1.78 2.99 -11.86
CA CYS A 116 3.12 2.61 -12.25
C CYS A 116 3.10 1.37 -13.17
N PRO A 117 4.12 1.18 -14.03
CA PRO A 117 4.32 -0.07 -14.75
C PRO A 117 4.26 -1.28 -13.81
N ARG A 118 3.62 -2.37 -14.24
CA ARG A 118 3.48 -3.57 -13.41
C ARG A 118 4.84 -4.19 -13.09
N ALA A 119 5.77 -4.10 -14.03
CA ALA A 119 7.16 -4.51 -13.85
C ALA A 119 7.87 -3.77 -12.70
N ASP A 120 7.37 -2.60 -12.30
CA ASP A 120 7.92 -1.84 -11.19
C ASP A 120 7.47 -2.37 -9.82
N VAL A 121 6.57 -3.36 -9.78
CA VAL A 121 6.19 -4.09 -8.56
C VAL A 121 7.05 -5.35 -8.45
N LEU A 122 8.20 -5.24 -7.78
CA LEU A 122 9.20 -6.31 -7.70
C LEU A 122 8.72 -7.51 -6.87
N ARG A 123 8.02 -7.24 -5.76
CA ARG A 123 7.47 -8.27 -4.89
C ARG A 123 6.18 -7.82 -4.26
N VAL A 124 5.27 -8.78 -4.10
CA VAL A 124 4.10 -8.64 -3.25
C VAL A 124 4.03 -9.84 -2.31
N ARG A 125 3.81 -9.60 -1.02
CA ARG A 125 3.63 -10.69 -0.06
C ARG A 125 2.54 -10.37 0.95
N ARG A 126 1.75 -11.39 1.29
CA ARG A 126 0.86 -11.29 2.45
C ARG A 126 1.66 -11.27 3.74
N ARG A 127 1.29 -10.36 4.63
CA ARG A 127 1.87 -10.20 5.98
C ARG A 127 0.75 -9.91 6.96
N GLY A 128 -0.23 -10.81 7.05
CA GLY A 128 -1.39 -10.63 7.91
C GLY A 128 -0.99 -10.39 9.37
N ARG A 129 -1.75 -9.54 10.06
CA ARG A 129 -1.60 -9.24 11.49
C ARG A 129 -2.96 -9.28 12.17
N LEU A 130 -2.99 -9.25 13.51
CA LEU A 130 -4.25 -9.14 14.26
C LEU A 130 -5.01 -7.88 13.81
N GLY A 131 -6.28 -8.04 13.41
CA GLY A 131 -7.10 -6.96 12.85
C GLY A 131 -6.79 -6.54 11.40
N GLN A 132 -5.74 -7.10 10.78
CA GLN A 132 -5.32 -6.79 9.41
C GLN A 132 -5.02 -8.08 8.63
N ALA A 133 -5.96 -9.02 8.60
CA ALA A 133 -5.75 -10.34 8.00
C ALA A 133 -5.38 -10.27 6.50
N GLY A 134 -5.91 -9.27 5.79
CA GLY A 134 -5.67 -8.98 4.38
C GLY A 134 -4.49 -8.04 4.12
N ARG A 135 -3.58 -7.86 5.08
CA ARG A 135 -2.37 -7.04 4.90
C ARG A 135 -1.42 -7.64 3.88
N VAL A 136 -0.98 -6.82 2.93
CA VAL A 136 0.06 -7.11 1.93
C VAL A 136 1.19 -6.09 2.04
N VAL A 137 2.38 -6.48 1.66
CA VAL A 137 3.53 -5.60 1.47
C VAL A 137 3.93 -5.66 0.01
N LEU A 138 4.03 -4.48 -0.61
CA LEU A 138 4.52 -4.25 -1.96
C LEU A 138 5.94 -3.71 -1.86
N GLN A 139 6.85 -4.25 -2.66
CA GLN A 139 8.20 -3.72 -2.88
C GLN A 139 8.26 -3.19 -4.31
N LEU A 140 8.73 -1.96 -4.48
CA LEU A 140 8.77 -1.27 -5.76
C LEU A 140 10.20 -1.20 -6.31
N ALA A 141 10.33 -0.96 -7.61
CA ALA A 141 11.61 -0.95 -8.33
C ALA A 141 12.57 0.16 -7.90
N ASP A 142 12.06 1.24 -7.32
CA ASP A 142 12.91 2.29 -6.74
C ASP A 142 13.58 1.82 -5.44
N GLY A 143 13.13 0.71 -4.83
CA GLY A 143 13.61 0.20 -3.55
C GLY A 143 12.70 0.57 -2.38
N SER A 144 11.65 1.37 -2.62
CA SER A 144 10.64 1.69 -1.61
C SER A 144 9.67 0.54 -1.40
N ALA A 145 9.00 0.51 -0.25
CA ALA A 145 8.01 -0.49 0.09
C ALA A 145 6.82 0.09 0.84
N LEU A 146 5.65 -0.50 0.65
CA LEU A 146 4.40 -0.06 1.24
C LEU A 146 3.57 -1.25 1.71
N ALA A 147 2.92 -1.10 2.86
CA ALA A 147 1.88 -1.99 3.32
C ALA A 147 0.48 -1.47 3.02
N LEU A 148 -0.36 -2.36 2.49
CA LEU A 148 -1.78 -2.08 2.26
C LEU A 148 -2.64 -3.16 2.90
N VAL A 149 -3.85 -2.79 3.31
CA VAL A 149 -4.82 -3.72 3.91
C VAL A 149 -6.02 -3.84 2.98
N LEU A 150 -6.22 -5.02 2.40
CA LEU A 150 -7.34 -5.32 1.49
C LEU A 150 -8.53 -6.00 2.21
N GLY A 151 -8.45 -6.11 3.53
CA GLY A 151 -9.48 -6.69 4.38
C GLY A 151 -9.01 -6.82 5.82
N THR A 152 -9.86 -6.39 6.76
CA THR A 152 -9.56 -6.46 8.20
C THR A 152 -9.67 -7.88 8.74
N LEU A 153 -10.76 -8.58 8.38
CA LEU A 153 -11.05 -9.95 8.84
C LEU A 153 -10.88 -11.02 7.75
N GLY A 154 -10.79 -10.61 6.49
CA GLY A 154 -10.79 -11.51 5.33
C GLY A 154 -9.49 -11.43 4.53
N THR A 155 -9.08 -12.56 3.96
CA THR A 155 -7.81 -12.64 3.22
C THR A 155 -7.96 -12.89 1.71
N GLY A 156 -9.21 -13.07 1.24
CA GLY A 156 -9.52 -13.38 -0.16
C GLY A 156 -9.02 -12.32 -1.15
N ARG A 157 -9.27 -11.03 -0.88
CA ARG A 157 -8.78 -9.92 -1.73
C ARG A 157 -7.26 -9.88 -1.80
N ALA A 158 -6.60 -10.04 -0.65
CA ALA A 158 -5.14 -10.07 -0.57
C ALA A 158 -4.54 -11.23 -1.39
N ARG A 159 -5.16 -12.42 -1.35
CA ARG A 159 -4.74 -13.56 -2.21
C ARG A 159 -4.92 -13.25 -3.69
N ARG A 160 -6.07 -12.69 -4.07
CA ARG A 160 -6.35 -12.32 -5.47
C ARG A 160 -5.39 -11.26 -5.99
N LEU A 161 -5.07 -10.24 -5.19
CA LEU A 161 -4.08 -9.22 -5.53
C LEU A 161 -2.70 -9.84 -5.76
N VAL A 162 -2.23 -10.66 -4.82
CA VAL A 162 -0.93 -11.33 -4.92
C VAL A 162 -0.85 -12.17 -6.19
N HIS A 163 -1.87 -12.99 -6.43
CA HIS A 163 -1.96 -13.81 -7.62
C HIS A 163 -1.97 -12.97 -8.92
N ALA A 164 -2.72 -11.87 -8.95
CA ALA A 164 -2.79 -10.99 -10.11
C ALA A 164 -1.46 -10.28 -10.42
N LEU A 165 -0.61 -10.05 -9.42
CA LEU A 165 0.71 -9.45 -9.59
C LEU A 165 1.79 -10.50 -9.91
N GLU A 166 1.68 -11.73 -9.39
CA GLU A 166 2.65 -12.82 -9.61
C GLU A 166 2.48 -13.53 -10.97
N GLN A 167 1.29 -13.56 -11.57
CA GLN A 167 1.00 -14.31 -12.81
C GLN A 167 1.25 -13.53 -14.11
N GLY A 168 2.37 -12.84 -14.24
CA GLY A 168 2.69 -12.08 -15.47
C GLY A 168 4.17 -11.83 -15.60
#